data_AF-A0A9E3XXW3-F1
#
_entry.id   AF-A0A9E3XXW3-F1
#
_cell.length_a   1.000
_cell.length_b   1.000
_cell.length_c   1.000
_cell.angle_alpha   90.00
_cell.angle_beta   90.00
_cell.angle_gamma   90.00
#
_symmetry.space_group_name_H-M   'P 1'
#
loop_
_entity.id
_entity.type
_entity.pdbx_description
1 polymer ?
#
loop_
_entity_poly.entity_id
_entity_poly.type
_entity_poly.pdbx_seq_one_letter_code
_entity_poly.pdbx_strand_id
1 'polypeptide(L)'
;MGLLAYDPDQLARLRLAMRDALTELEGTVCWSLDAQVAMVAVKEARRRLAQQWLPLVDHLLDADPLAGRALTALGFDDMRNALVHVMHHGYGWAVQPDPREDDPTIVTPEEARALGALLSQGDLDVLLDDPGEMEWVAAQLERIALDPRLTAEFTNNCEDLARVLNSLAERRIALDTPSGSGPVTVGQIDLVVHGLAAVWSTHVGARERCLDPAVLLPQADTMTPYAQALLLAAMDVDPTTFAVVAVQILERWLIAADGTGQGPSDAFQPGPNAADLLFARLIDDQQAAAAFVTLAADEPAILFTTADDPALAQQVAITGTSPAALAAAAAEAPVTAFIEWFQRNAPYLNTAEPTYPDGWQTFLVDMVAPWTLQFTGLATWHFAWTPPEDLLAFVIAQPGAADRLAADAQAVAGGAVAQLQELDRLEPILIATYLGLLSQLTVEQQVADEEQRAARWAATLMVVNAFVDVVTLPAGTATSVAMIAGGPVVDSVIARWEPDPAAVRAAAEATSLATQTVVAAGIADALHAAWVQHGQLPANVLPPPRPNPQADDPAADYLRDVTTWLLALDAAGHGDLADQAQRLIYLVLNPWDGGEDMAD
;
A
#
# COMPACT_ATOMS: atom_id res chain seq x y z
N MET A 1 4.58 30.47 -35.05
CA MET A 1 4.05 31.74 -35.60
C MET A 1 3.55 32.54 -34.41
N GLY A 2 4.09 33.72 -34.15
CA GLY A 2 3.61 34.54 -33.03
C GLY A 2 2.28 35.19 -33.42
N LEU A 3 1.19 34.79 -32.76
CA LEU A 3 -0.10 35.45 -32.89
C LEU A 3 -0.06 36.75 -32.07
N LEU A 4 0.02 37.88 -32.75
CA LEU A 4 -0.18 39.21 -32.15
C LEU A 4 -1.67 39.51 -32.15
N ALA A 5 -2.32 39.41 -30.98
CA ALA A 5 -3.68 39.91 -30.81
C ALA A 5 -3.62 41.45 -30.67
N TYR A 6 -4.44 42.17 -31.44
CA TYR A 6 -4.60 43.62 -31.38
C TYR A 6 -6.09 43.97 -31.29
N ASP A 7 -6.42 45.14 -30.73
CA ASP A 7 -7.82 45.61 -30.63
C ASP A 7 -8.27 46.06 -32.01
N PRO A 8 -9.22 45.42 -32.69
CA PRO A 8 -9.67 45.94 -33.98
C PRO A 8 -10.26 47.35 -33.85
N ASP A 9 -10.91 47.69 -32.72
CA ASP A 9 -11.49 49.01 -32.48
C ASP A 9 -10.46 50.06 -32.07
N GLN A 10 -9.44 49.74 -31.26
CA GLN A 10 -8.34 50.71 -31.01
C GLN A 10 -7.41 50.82 -32.19
N LEU A 11 -7.16 49.74 -32.93
CA LEU A 11 -6.34 49.78 -34.14
C LEU A 11 -7.08 50.53 -35.26
N ALA A 12 -8.42 50.42 -35.34
CA ALA A 12 -9.25 51.27 -36.20
C ALA A 12 -9.24 52.74 -35.75
N ARG A 13 -9.29 53.03 -34.44
CA ARG A 13 -9.15 54.39 -33.90
C ARG A 13 -7.76 54.97 -34.16
N LEU A 14 -6.71 54.18 -34.00
CA LEU A 14 -5.33 54.54 -34.31
C LEU A 14 -5.16 54.82 -35.80
N ARG A 15 -5.75 53.97 -36.66
CA ARG A 15 -5.80 54.19 -38.10
C ARG A 15 -6.45 55.52 -38.45
N LEU A 16 -7.59 55.84 -37.83
CA LEU A 16 -8.28 57.12 -38.03
C LEU A 16 -7.38 58.28 -37.59
N ALA A 17 -6.81 58.22 -36.39
CA ALA A 17 -5.90 59.25 -35.88
C ALA A 17 -4.65 59.44 -36.76
N MET A 18 -4.09 58.35 -37.31
CA MET A 18 -2.97 58.41 -38.25
C MET A 18 -3.35 59.04 -39.59
N ARG A 19 -4.56 58.77 -40.10
CA ARG A 19 -5.08 59.41 -41.33
C ARG A 19 -5.36 60.90 -41.12
N ASP A 20 -5.89 61.27 -39.95
CA ASP A 20 -6.12 62.66 -39.59
C ASP A 20 -4.79 63.43 -39.46
N ALA A 21 -3.81 62.85 -38.77
CA ALA A 21 -2.47 63.42 -38.65
C ALA A 21 -1.76 63.55 -40.00
N LEU A 22 -1.92 62.56 -40.89
CA LEU A 22 -1.38 62.64 -42.25
C LEU A 22 -2.00 63.80 -43.04
N THR A 23 -3.31 63.99 -42.92
CA THR A 23 -4.05 65.09 -43.57
C THR A 23 -3.58 66.45 -43.04
N GLU A 24 -3.37 66.59 -41.73
CA GLU A 24 -2.86 67.81 -41.11
C GLU A 24 -1.42 68.13 -41.56
N LEU A 25 -0.55 67.10 -41.63
CA LEU A 25 0.82 67.25 -42.11
C LEU A 25 0.88 67.59 -43.61
N GLU A 26 -0.05 67.10 -44.42
CA GLU A 26 -0.18 67.47 -45.84
C GLU A 26 -0.59 68.93 -46.04
N GLY A 27 -1.45 69.44 -45.15
CA GLY A 27 -1.85 70.85 -45.13
C GLY A 27 -0.77 71.81 -44.64
N THR A 28 0.27 71.31 -43.98
CA THR A 28 1.36 72.13 -43.43
C THR A 28 2.36 72.49 -44.52
N VAL A 29 2.30 73.74 -45.00
CA VAL A 29 3.25 74.29 -45.99
C VAL A 29 3.81 75.62 -45.51
N CYS A 30 5.14 75.74 -45.46
CA CYS A 30 5.82 76.99 -45.15
C CYS A 30 6.98 77.21 -46.14
N TRP A 31 7.02 78.40 -46.75
CA TRP A 31 8.05 78.79 -47.72
C TRP A 31 9.11 79.73 -47.12
N SER A 32 9.07 79.96 -45.81
CA SER A 32 10.10 80.72 -45.10
C SER A 32 11.43 79.97 -45.09
N LEU A 33 12.53 80.70 -45.30
CA LEU A 33 13.88 80.14 -45.24
C LEU A 33 14.19 79.56 -43.86
N ASP A 34 13.67 80.21 -42.80
CA ASP A 34 13.88 79.80 -41.41
C ASP A 34 13.14 78.52 -41.02
N ALA A 35 12.12 78.13 -41.81
CA ALA A 35 11.30 76.94 -41.56
C ALA A 35 11.82 75.69 -42.29
N GLN A 36 12.88 75.78 -43.11
CA GLN A 36 13.32 74.68 -43.97
C GLN A 36 13.65 73.40 -43.22
N VAL A 37 14.30 73.49 -42.05
CA VAL A 37 14.65 72.33 -41.21
C VAL A 37 13.39 71.64 -40.67
N ALA A 38 12.41 72.41 -40.20
CA ALA A 38 11.13 71.88 -39.74
C ALA A 38 10.34 71.25 -40.90
N MET A 39 10.37 71.85 -42.09
CA MET A 39 9.72 71.31 -43.29
C MET A 39 10.32 69.99 -43.78
N VAL A 40 11.61 69.72 -43.50
CA VAL A 40 12.22 68.40 -43.74
C VAL A 40 11.66 67.35 -42.78
N ALA A 41 11.50 67.69 -41.49
CA ALA A 41 10.90 66.80 -40.50
C ALA A 41 9.42 66.49 -40.81
N VAL A 42 8.63 67.49 -41.23
CA VAL A 42 7.24 67.30 -41.68
C VAL A 42 7.16 66.37 -42.89
N LYS A 43 8.05 66.55 -43.89
CA LYS A 43 8.11 65.65 -45.07
C LYS A 43 8.45 64.22 -44.68
N GLU A 44 9.36 64.03 -43.74
CA GLU A 44 9.76 62.70 -43.27
C GLU A 44 8.66 62.04 -42.43
N ALA A 45 7.99 62.77 -41.54
CA ALA A 45 6.86 62.27 -40.76
C ALA A 45 5.70 61.83 -41.67
N ARG A 46 5.37 62.65 -42.67
CA ARG A 46 4.38 62.30 -43.71
C ARG A 46 4.76 61.01 -44.45
N ARG A 47 6.02 60.90 -44.86
CA ARG A 47 6.54 59.72 -45.57
C ARG A 47 6.41 58.46 -44.71
N ARG A 48 6.81 58.52 -43.44
CA ARG A 48 6.72 57.37 -42.52
C ARG A 48 5.28 56.96 -42.22
N LEU A 49 4.39 57.92 -41.97
CA LEU A 49 2.98 57.63 -41.73
C LEU A 49 2.33 56.96 -42.96
N ALA A 50 2.53 57.53 -44.15
CA ALA A 50 1.90 57.04 -45.38
C ALA A 50 2.49 55.73 -45.91
N GLN A 51 3.81 55.53 -45.81
CA GLN A 51 4.50 54.41 -46.47
C GLN A 51 4.85 53.25 -45.52
N GLN A 52 4.79 53.44 -44.20
CA GLN A 52 5.20 52.41 -43.24
C GLN A 52 4.08 52.09 -42.25
N TRP A 53 3.58 53.10 -41.52
CA TRP A 53 2.65 52.86 -40.41
C TRP A 53 1.23 52.55 -40.85
N LEU A 54 0.65 53.32 -41.77
CA LEU A 54 -0.70 53.06 -42.28
C LEU A 54 -0.82 51.70 -43.00
N PRO A 55 0.11 51.32 -43.91
CA PRO A 55 0.08 49.99 -44.54
C PRO A 55 0.20 48.84 -43.54
N LEU A 56 1.01 49.01 -42.48
CA LEU A 56 1.14 47.99 -41.42
C LEU A 56 -0.16 47.81 -40.65
N VAL A 57 -0.81 48.92 -40.25
CA VAL A 57 -2.08 48.89 -39.52
C VAL A 57 -3.22 48.35 -40.38
N ASP A 58 -3.30 48.75 -41.64
CA ASP A 58 -4.30 48.21 -42.58
C ASP A 58 -4.06 46.71 -42.81
N HIS A 59 -2.82 46.25 -42.95
CA HIS A 59 -2.51 44.83 -43.07
C HIS A 59 -2.89 44.03 -41.82
N LEU A 60 -2.67 44.59 -40.63
CA LEU A 60 -3.10 43.97 -39.38
C LEU A 60 -4.62 43.82 -39.38
N LEU A 61 -5.39 44.92 -39.55
CA LEU A 61 -6.86 44.88 -39.56
C LEU A 61 -7.46 43.94 -40.63
N ASP A 62 -6.83 43.84 -41.80
CA ASP A 62 -7.29 42.97 -42.89
C ASP A 62 -6.97 41.48 -42.63
N ALA A 63 -6.02 41.18 -41.76
CA ALA A 63 -5.55 39.83 -41.47
C ALA A 63 -6.30 39.13 -40.33
N ASP A 64 -7.38 39.72 -39.80
CA ASP A 64 -8.13 39.23 -38.62
C ASP A 64 -8.39 37.70 -38.68
N PRO A 65 -7.61 36.89 -37.94
CA PRO A 65 -7.72 35.44 -37.98
C PRO A 65 -8.88 34.93 -37.11
N LEU A 66 -9.54 35.81 -36.35
CA LEU A 66 -10.59 35.48 -35.38
C LEU A 66 -12.00 35.92 -35.84
N ALA A 67 -12.10 36.82 -36.82
CA ALA A 67 -13.37 37.20 -37.44
C ALA A 67 -13.99 36.04 -38.25
N GLY A 68 -14.74 35.18 -37.58
CA GLY A 68 -15.66 34.25 -38.24
C GLY A 68 -15.86 32.88 -37.59
N ARG A 69 -15.14 32.53 -36.53
CA ARG A 69 -15.34 31.24 -35.85
C ARG A 69 -16.33 31.41 -34.70
N ALA A 70 -17.55 30.90 -34.91
CA ALA A 70 -18.55 30.80 -33.86
C ALA A 70 -18.17 29.70 -32.85
N LEU A 71 -18.49 29.96 -31.57
CA LEU A 71 -18.28 29.16 -30.35
C LEU A 71 -18.87 27.73 -30.32
N THR A 72 -19.29 27.17 -31.46
CA THR A 72 -19.89 25.84 -31.51
C THR A 72 -18.81 24.78 -31.66
N ALA A 73 -18.51 24.14 -30.52
CA ALA A 73 -17.41 23.19 -30.27
C ALA A 73 -16.02 23.84 -30.33
N LEU A 74 -15.32 23.84 -29.19
CA LEU A 74 -13.90 24.20 -29.07
C LEU A 74 -13.04 23.12 -29.79
N GLY A 75 -13.26 22.92 -31.09
CA GLY A 75 -12.45 22.05 -31.95
C GLY A 75 -11.19 22.81 -32.35
N PHE A 76 -10.17 22.76 -31.50
CA PHE A 76 -8.87 23.30 -31.79
C PHE A 76 -7.90 22.17 -32.07
N ASP A 77 -7.03 22.34 -33.07
CA ASP A 77 -5.97 21.37 -33.36
C ASP A 77 -4.79 21.47 -32.35
N ASP A 78 -4.85 22.38 -31.36
CA ASP A 78 -3.79 22.70 -30.39
C ASP A 78 -4.36 23.40 -29.14
N MET A 79 -4.13 22.84 -27.95
CA MET A 79 -4.60 23.33 -26.65
C MET A 79 -4.04 24.69 -26.27
N ARG A 80 -2.82 25.04 -26.69
CA ARG A 80 -2.24 26.37 -26.40
C ARG A 80 -2.99 27.45 -27.16
N ASN A 81 -3.36 27.18 -28.41
CA ASN A 81 -4.19 28.10 -29.20
C ASN A 81 -5.63 28.16 -28.64
N ALA A 82 -6.15 27.04 -28.15
CA ALA A 82 -7.43 26.99 -27.46
C ALA A 82 -7.44 27.85 -26.18
N LEU A 83 -6.37 27.78 -25.37
CA LEU A 83 -6.21 28.59 -24.16
C LEU A 83 -6.26 30.08 -24.49
N VAL A 84 -5.48 30.53 -25.47
CA VAL A 84 -5.47 31.93 -25.93
C VAL A 84 -6.86 32.37 -26.39
N HIS A 85 -7.61 31.49 -27.06
CA HIS A 85 -8.96 31.77 -27.52
C HIS A 85 -9.96 31.89 -26.37
N VAL A 86 -9.91 30.99 -25.38
CA VAL A 86 -10.74 31.04 -24.16
C VAL A 86 -10.45 32.31 -23.36
N MET A 87 -9.17 32.68 -23.20
CA MET A 87 -8.77 33.93 -22.55
C MET A 87 -9.32 35.16 -23.29
N HIS A 88 -9.23 35.18 -24.62
CA HIS A 88 -9.70 36.29 -25.45
C HIS A 88 -11.22 36.48 -25.38
N HIS A 89 -12.00 35.40 -25.54
CA HIS A 89 -13.45 35.47 -25.71
C HIS A 89 -14.26 35.31 -24.41
N GLY A 90 -13.75 34.55 -23.43
CA GLY A 90 -14.45 34.25 -22.19
C GLY A 90 -14.26 35.32 -21.10
N TYR A 91 -13.07 35.92 -21.04
CA TYR A 91 -12.68 36.74 -19.89
C TYR A 91 -12.28 38.17 -20.23
N GLY A 92 -12.20 38.50 -21.53
CA GLY A 92 -11.88 39.83 -22.04
C GLY A 92 -10.42 40.20 -21.79
N TRP A 93 -9.66 40.34 -22.88
CA TRP A 93 -8.31 40.94 -22.91
C TRP A 93 -7.29 40.36 -21.93
N ALA A 94 -6.41 39.49 -22.44
CA ALA A 94 -5.14 39.17 -21.78
C ALA A 94 -4.02 40.08 -22.30
N VAL A 95 -3.25 40.66 -21.38
CA VAL A 95 -1.93 41.22 -21.70
C VAL A 95 -0.95 40.06 -21.54
N GLN A 96 -0.49 39.47 -22.64
CA GLN A 96 0.75 38.70 -22.56
C GLN A 96 1.89 39.69 -22.25
N PRO A 97 2.77 39.37 -21.28
CA PRO A 97 4.05 40.07 -21.14
C PRO A 97 4.77 40.10 -22.50
N ASP A 98 5.54 41.16 -22.76
CA ASP A 98 6.29 41.36 -24.00
C ASP A 98 6.90 40.02 -24.50
N PRO A 99 6.68 39.58 -25.76
CA PRO A 99 7.23 38.32 -26.28
C PRO A 99 8.77 38.26 -26.29
N ARG A 100 9.46 39.32 -25.83
CA ARG A 100 10.90 39.34 -25.53
C ARG A 100 11.26 39.11 -24.06
N GLU A 101 10.33 39.30 -23.15
CA GLU A 101 10.47 39.10 -21.70
C GLU A 101 9.53 38.02 -21.15
N ASP A 102 8.68 37.43 -22.00
CA ASP A 102 7.76 36.36 -21.63
C ASP A 102 8.54 35.15 -21.14
N ASP A 103 8.49 34.94 -19.83
CA ASP A 103 9.05 33.76 -19.20
C ASP A 103 7.95 32.69 -19.24
N PRO A 104 8.05 31.68 -20.12
CA PRO A 104 7.05 30.61 -20.23
C PRO A 104 6.96 29.75 -18.96
N THR A 105 7.68 30.11 -17.89
CA THR A 105 7.61 29.52 -16.56
C THR A 105 6.62 30.18 -15.60
N ILE A 106 6.08 31.36 -15.92
CA ILE A 106 5.13 32.08 -15.05
C ILE A 106 3.69 31.79 -15.49
N VAL A 107 2.82 31.41 -14.56
CA VAL A 107 1.37 31.23 -14.81
C VAL A 107 0.58 32.36 -14.15
N THR A 108 -0.27 33.03 -14.92
CA THR A 108 -1.13 34.11 -14.43
C THR A 108 -2.47 33.59 -13.89
N PRO A 109 -3.16 34.36 -13.02
CA PRO A 109 -4.53 34.03 -12.59
C PRO A 109 -5.50 33.82 -13.75
N GLU A 110 -5.38 34.62 -14.82
CA GLU A 110 -6.20 34.53 -16.02
C GLU A 110 -5.93 33.25 -16.82
N GLU A 111 -4.66 32.83 -16.93
CA GLU A 111 -4.29 31.55 -17.56
C GLU A 111 -4.79 30.36 -16.74
N ALA A 112 -4.65 30.40 -15.42
CA ALA A 112 -5.16 29.34 -14.53
C ALA A 112 -6.68 29.18 -14.68
N ARG A 113 -7.40 30.31 -14.73
CA ARG A 113 -8.85 30.35 -14.96
C ARG A 113 -9.23 29.74 -16.31
N ALA A 114 -8.56 30.18 -17.37
CA ALA A 114 -8.85 29.74 -18.73
C ALA A 114 -8.48 28.28 -18.95
N LEU A 115 -7.42 27.77 -18.30
CA LEU A 115 -7.06 26.36 -18.35
C LEU A 115 -8.12 25.49 -17.69
N GLY A 116 -8.67 25.91 -16.53
CA GLY A 116 -9.78 25.20 -15.88
C GLY A 116 -11.03 25.10 -16.77
N ALA A 117 -11.39 26.21 -17.42
CA ALA A 117 -12.52 26.24 -18.36
C ALA A 117 -12.25 25.39 -19.62
N LEU A 118 -11.03 25.46 -20.16
CA LEU A 118 -10.62 24.69 -21.33
C LEU A 118 -10.66 23.18 -21.05
N LEU A 119 -10.15 22.72 -19.92
CA LEU A 119 -10.24 21.30 -19.55
C LEU A 119 -11.70 20.87 -19.34
N SER A 120 -12.56 21.75 -18.83
CA SER A 120 -13.96 21.39 -18.57
C SER A 120 -14.83 21.37 -19.82
N GLN A 121 -14.58 22.25 -20.79
CA GLN A 121 -15.46 22.46 -21.94
C GLN A 121 -14.82 22.12 -23.30
N GLY A 122 -13.50 21.94 -23.32
CA GLY A 122 -12.71 21.63 -24.50
C GLY A 122 -12.84 20.18 -24.97
N ASP A 123 -12.45 19.97 -26.22
CA ASP A 123 -12.31 18.64 -26.81
C ASP A 123 -11.08 17.94 -26.21
N LEU A 124 -11.31 16.92 -25.38
CA LEU A 124 -10.24 16.22 -24.68
C LEU A 124 -9.47 15.28 -25.61
N ASP A 125 -10.03 14.88 -26.75
CA ASP A 125 -9.35 14.00 -27.70
C ASP A 125 -8.07 14.67 -28.23
N VAL A 126 -8.08 16.00 -28.39
CA VAL A 126 -6.91 16.80 -28.78
C VAL A 126 -5.77 16.67 -27.78
N LEU A 127 -6.08 16.76 -26.48
CA LEU A 127 -5.11 16.58 -25.40
C LEU A 127 -4.60 15.13 -25.35
N LEU A 128 -5.50 14.16 -25.50
CA LEU A 128 -5.20 12.73 -25.35
C LEU A 128 -4.44 12.13 -26.53
N ASP A 129 -4.44 12.80 -27.69
CA ASP A 129 -3.73 12.38 -28.90
C ASP A 129 -2.34 13.02 -29.06
N ASP A 130 -2.00 14.06 -28.28
CA ASP A 130 -0.68 14.70 -28.31
C ASP A 130 0.08 14.60 -26.96
N PRO A 131 1.06 13.68 -26.87
CA PRO A 131 2.07 13.60 -25.81
C PRO A 131 2.65 14.93 -25.32
N GLY A 132 2.97 15.84 -26.24
CA GLY A 132 3.59 17.13 -25.93
C GLY A 132 2.61 18.12 -25.30
N GLU A 133 1.32 17.97 -25.57
CA GLU A 133 0.28 18.77 -24.92
C GLU A 133 0.02 18.29 -23.50
N MET A 134 0.02 16.98 -23.27
CA MET A 134 -0.06 16.42 -21.90
C MET A 134 1.10 16.89 -21.02
N GLU A 135 2.34 16.86 -21.53
CA GLU A 135 3.50 17.37 -20.81
C GLU A 135 3.38 18.87 -20.48
N TRP A 136 2.88 19.66 -21.44
CA TRP A 136 2.67 21.09 -21.23
C TRP A 136 1.57 21.37 -20.20
N VAL A 137 0.43 20.68 -20.27
CA VAL A 137 -0.67 20.81 -19.30
C VAL A 137 -0.20 20.40 -17.90
N ALA A 138 0.50 19.28 -17.77
CA ALA A 138 1.04 18.82 -16.49
C ALA A 138 1.97 19.88 -15.86
N ALA A 139 2.85 20.49 -16.66
CA ALA A 139 3.74 21.56 -16.19
C ALA A 139 2.98 22.84 -15.77
N GLN A 140 1.85 23.17 -16.41
CA GLN A 140 1.01 24.29 -15.96
C GLN A 140 0.32 23.97 -14.65
N LEU A 141 -0.24 22.77 -14.51
CA LEU A 141 -0.94 22.33 -13.30
C LEU A 141 -0.01 22.30 -12.08
N GLU A 142 1.23 21.83 -12.25
CA GLU A 142 2.24 21.86 -11.20
C GLU A 142 2.47 23.28 -10.68
N ARG A 143 2.57 24.27 -11.57
CA ARG A 143 2.77 25.68 -11.18
C ARG A 143 1.53 26.28 -10.54
N ILE A 144 0.34 25.92 -11.02
CA ILE A 144 -0.93 26.34 -10.43
C ILE A 144 -1.06 25.80 -9.00
N ALA A 145 -0.64 24.55 -8.76
CA ALA A 145 -0.66 23.93 -7.44
C ALA A 145 0.26 24.63 -6.42
N LEU A 146 1.36 25.25 -6.87
CA LEU A 146 2.29 25.95 -5.97
C LEU A 146 1.76 27.29 -5.43
N ASP A 147 0.72 27.87 -6.05
CA ASP A 147 0.10 29.12 -5.59
C ASP A 147 -1.39 28.93 -5.28
N PRO A 148 -1.81 29.02 -3.99
CA PRO A 148 -3.21 28.91 -3.59
C PRO A 148 -4.16 29.87 -4.32
N ARG A 149 -3.69 31.04 -4.77
CA ARG A 149 -4.51 31.95 -5.59
C ARG A 149 -4.77 31.40 -6.98
N LEU A 150 -3.74 30.87 -7.65
CA LEU A 150 -3.89 30.26 -8.97
C LEU A 150 -4.75 29.00 -8.90
N THR A 151 -4.53 28.19 -7.86
CA THR A 151 -5.36 27.02 -7.56
C THR A 151 -6.83 27.42 -7.45
N ALA A 152 -7.16 28.45 -6.67
CA ALA A 152 -8.55 28.90 -6.53
C ALA A 152 -9.17 29.36 -7.86
N GLU A 153 -8.41 30.08 -8.69
CA GLU A 153 -8.88 30.52 -10.01
C GLU A 153 -9.14 29.36 -10.96
N PHE A 154 -8.25 28.36 -10.97
CA PHE A 154 -8.42 27.13 -11.74
C PHE A 154 -9.64 26.35 -11.26
N THR A 155 -9.72 26.01 -9.97
CA THR A 155 -10.78 25.14 -9.44
C THR A 155 -12.17 25.76 -9.56
N ASN A 156 -12.28 27.09 -9.43
CA ASN A 156 -13.56 27.79 -9.59
C ASN A 156 -14.09 27.77 -11.03
N ASN A 157 -13.24 27.42 -12.00
CA ASN A 157 -13.59 27.41 -13.43
C ASN A 157 -13.41 26.02 -14.06
N CYS A 158 -12.98 25.03 -13.29
CA CYS A 158 -12.97 23.62 -13.67
C CYS A 158 -14.30 22.96 -13.25
N GLU A 159 -15.37 23.21 -14.02
CA GLU A 159 -16.73 22.81 -13.66
C GLU A 159 -17.00 21.30 -13.80
N ASP A 160 -16.27 20.60 -14.67
CA ASP A 160 -16.52 19.18 -14.99
C ASP A 160 -15.24 18.34 -14.87
N LEU A 161 -14.70 18.27 -13.65
CA LEU A 161 -13.52 17.47 -13.35
C LEU A 161 -13.78 15.98 -13.58
N ALA A 162 -15.00 15.50 -13.30
CA ALA A 162 -15.34 14.10 -13.50
C ALA A 162 -15.20 13.68 -14.97
N ARG A 163 -15.65 14.51 -15.92
CA ARG A 163 -15.44 14.24 -17.35
C ARG A 163 -13.96 14.16 -17.70
N VAL A 164 -13.14 15.10 -17.22
CA VAL A 164 -11.69 15.12 -17.50
C VAL A 164 -11.01 13.85 -17.00
N LEU A 165 -11.24 13.47 -15.74
CA LEU A 165 -10.61 12.30 -15.14
C LEU A 165 -11.15 11.00 -15.73
N ASN A 166 -12.45 10.91 -16.05
CA ASN A 166 -13.01 9.74 -16.72
C ASN A 166 -12.40 9.55 -18.12
N SER A 167 -12.23 10.62 -18.91
CA SER A 167 -11.59 10.53 -20.23
C SER A 167 -10.11 10.13 -20.14
N LEU A 168 -9.36 10.67 -19.18
CA LEU A 168 -7.97 10.27 -18.91
C LEU A 168 -7.90 8.78 -18.50
N ALA A 169 -8.78 8.35 -17.60
CA ALA A 169 -8.92 6.97 -17.14
C ALA A 169 -9.21 6.00 -18.30
N GLU A 170 -10.24 6.28 -19.09
CA GLU A 170 -10.62 5.47 -20.25
C GLU A 170 -9.48 5.34 -21.26
N ARG A 171 -8.77 6.45 -21.52
CA ARG A 171 -7.61 6.44 -22.42
C ARG A 171 -6.45 5.64 -21.86
N ARG A 172 -6.16 5.77 -20.56
CA ARG A 172 -5.11 5.02 -19.86
C ARG A 172 -5.37 3.51 -19.97
N ILE A 173 -6.59 3.07 -19.65
CA ILE A 173 -7.03 1.66 -19.77
C ILE A 173 -6.85 1.16 -21.21
N ALA A 174 -7.23 1.95 -22.22
CA ALA A 174 -7.09 1.55 -23.61
C ALA A 174 -5.63 1.39 -24.07
N LEU A 175 -4.71 2.18 -23.49
CA LEU A 175 -3.28 2.20 -23.85
C LEU A 175 -2.44 1.14 -23.13
N ASP A 176 -2.91 0.57 -22.03
CA ASP A 176 -2.28 -0.58 -21.35
C ASP A 176 -2.40 -1.89 -22.18
N THR A 177 -2.98 -1.83 -23.39
CA THR A 177 -2.94 -2.93 -24.37
C THR A 177 -1.57 -3.04 -25.08
N PRO A 178 -1.09 -4.25 -25.46
CA PRO A 178 0.33 -4.51 -25.81
C PRO A 178 0.90 -3.86 -27.09
N SER A 179 0.22 -2.90 -27.71
CA SER A 179 0.56 -2.32 -29.01
C SER A 179 1.55 -1.15 -28.91
N GLY A 180 2.78 -1.41 -28.48
CA GLY A 180 4.03 -0.69 -28.88
C GLY A 180 4.24 0.81 -28.55
N SER A 181 3.19 1.62 -28.33
CA SER A 181 3.28 3.05 -27.95
C SER A 181 2.66 3.36 -26.59
N GLY A 182 1.99 2.39 -25.95
CA GLY A 182 1.28 2.54 -24.67
C GLY A 182 2.09 3.14 -23.51
N PRO A 183 3.34 2.71 -23.21
CA PRO A 183 4.01 3.06 -21.96
C PRO A 183 4.36 4.55 -21.81
N VAL A 184 4.75 5.23 -22.90
CA VAL A 184 5.12 6.65 -22.86
C VAL A 184 3.88 7.53 -22.64
N THR A 185 2.79 7.19 -23.33
CA THR A 185 1.53 7.93 -23.24
C THR A 185 0.83 7.70 -21.89
N VAL A 186 0.93 6.50 -21.30
CA VAL A 186 0.46 6.25 -19.91
C VAL A 186 1.20 7.14 -18.92
N GLY A 187 2.53 7.24 -19.00
CA GLY A 187 3.30 8.13 -18.12
C GLY A 187 2.91 9.60 -18.25
N GLN A 188 2.51 10.05 -19.44
CA GLN A 188 2.06 11.43 -19.67
C GLN A 188 0.65 11.69 -19.12
N ILE A 189 -0.25 10.71 -19.23
CA ILE A 189 -1.55 10.76 -18.56
C ILE A 189 -1.35 10.83 -17.04
N ASP A 190 -0.47 9.98 -16.50
CA ASP A 190 -0.15 9.98 -15.07
C ASP A 190 0.40 11.34 -14.63
N LEU A 191 1.26 12.01 -15.41
CA LEU A 191 1.74 13.36 -15.11
C LEU A 191 0.60 14.40 -15.03
N VAL A 192 -0.38 14.35 -15.94
CA VAL A 192 -1.54 15.26 -15.89
C VAL A 192 -2.39 14.97 -14.65
N VAL A 193 -2.62 13.70 -14.33
CA VAL A 193 -3.35 13.28 -13.12
C VAL A 193 -2.65 13.77 -11.85
N HIS A 194 -1.32 13.64 -11.76
CA HIS A 194 -0.54 14.16 -10.63
C HIS A 194 -0.65 15.69 -10.52
N GLY A 195 -0.63 16.40 -11.64
CA GLY A 195 -0.87 17.86 -11.66
C GLY A 195 -2.26 18.22 -11.13
N LEU A 196 -3.30 17.51 -11.57
CA LEU A 196 -4.67 17.72 -11.09
C LEU A 196 -4.81 17.39 -9.60
N ALA A 197 -4.20 16.29 -9.15
CA ALA A 197 -4.16 15.89 -7.75
C ALA A 197 -3.49 16.95 -6.87
N ALA A 198 -2.35 17.51 -7.31
CA ALA A 198 -1.63 18.55 -6.58
C ALA A 198 -2.45 19.85 -6.45
N VAL A 199 -3.12 20.28 -7.54
CA VAL A 199 -4.03 21.43 -7.51
C VAL A 199 -5.18 21.18 -6.53
N TRP A 200 -5.75 19.97 -6.55
CA TRP A 200 -6.89 19.65 -5.71
C TRP A 200 -6.52 19.47 -4.24
N SER A 201 -5.40 18.83 -3.92
CA SER A 201 -4.82 18.78 -2.57
C SER A 201 -4.61 20.20 -2.02
N THR A 202 -4.12 21.13 -2.84
CA THR A 202 -3.95 22.53 -2.45
C THR A 202 -5.29 23.24 -2.22
N HIS A 203 -6.29 22.97 -3.06
CA HIS A 203 -7.64 23.55 -2.95
C HIS A 203 -8.37 23.10 -1.69
N VAL A 204 -8.37 21.80 -1.41
CA VAL A 204 -8.94 21.23 -0.19
C VAL A 204 -8.19 21.76 1.04
N GLY A 205 -6.88 22.01 0.88
CA GLY A 205 -5.97 22.53 1.90
C GLY A 205 -5.69 21.50 2.98
N ALA A 206 -4.86 21.87 3.97
CA ALA A 206 -4.66 21.09 5.20
C ALA A 206 -5.90 21.15 6.11
N ARG A 207 -7.11 20.88 5.56
CA ARG A 207 -8.31 20.62 6.34
C ARG A 207 -8.10 19.28 7.03
N GLU A 208 -7.44 19.36 8.19
CA GLU A 208 -7.18 18.25 9.09
C GLU A 208 -8.43 17.37 9.19
N ARG A 209 -8.34 16.13 8.66
CA ARG A 209 -9.32 15.04 8.85
C ARG A 209 -10.67 15.25 8.17
N CYS A 210 -10.67 15.50 6.86
CA CYS A 210 -11.91 15.36 6.09
C CYS A 210 -12.14 13.89 5.73
N LEU A 211 -12.94 13.19 6.54
CA LEU A 211 -13.32 11.78 6.31
C LEU A 211 -14.47 11.61 5.29
N ASP A 212 -14.94 12.70 4.69
CA ASP A 212 -16.01 12.67 3.68
C ASP A 212 -15.38 12.68 2.27
N PRO A 213 -15.38 11.54 1.55
CA PRO A 213 -14.83 11.50 0.21
C PRO A 213 -15.54 12.39 -0.79
N ALA A 214 -16.80 12.77 -0.58
CA ALA A 214 -17.46 13.74 -1.46
C ALA A 214 -16.83 15.14 -1.35
N VAL A 215 -16.13 15.42 -0.24
CA VAL A 215 -15.39 16.66 -0.02
C VAL A 215 -13.95 16.55 -0.54
N LEU A 216 -13.34 15.37 -0.46
CA LEU A 216 -11.98 15.12 -0.96
C LEU A 216 -11.96 14.98 -2.49
N LEU A 217 -12.89 14.21 -3.04
CA LEU A 217 -13.07 13.91 -4.45
C LEU A 217 -14.35 14.60 -4.94
N PRO A 218 -14.25 15.77 -5.61
CA PRO A 218 -15.41 16.50 -6.06
C PRO A 218 -16.10 15.66 -7.14
N GLN A 219 -17.44 15.65 -7.17
CA GLN A 219 -18.18 14.89 -8.18
C GLN A 219 -17.85 13.39 -8.19
N ALA A 220 -17.44 12.82 -7.04
CA ALA A 220 -17.13 11.40 -6.91
C ALA A 220 -18.27 10.50 -7.44
N ASP A 221 -19.53 10.88 -7.24
CA ASP A 221 -20.70 10.11 -7.72
C ASP A 221 -20.73 9.94 -9.25
N THR A 222 -20.14 10.86 -10.00
CA THR A 222 -20.10 10.82 -11.48
C THR A 222 -18.78 10.30 -12.03
N MET A 223 -17.72 10.23 -11.22
CA MET A 223 -16.46 9.61 -11.62
C MET A 223 -16.56 8.09 -11.59
N THR A 224 -15.87 7.41 -12.51
CA THR A 224 -15.67 5.96 -12.42
C THR A 224 -14.78 5.63 -11.21
N PRO A 225 -14.90 4.45 -10.60
CA PRO A 225 -14.01 4.05 -9.50
C PRO A 225 -12.52 4.10 -9.89
N TYR A 226 -12.19 3.76 -11.13
CA TYR A 226 -10.83 3.86 -11.65
C TYR A 226 -10.31 5.31 -11.71
N ALA A 227 -11.12 6.25 -12.18
CA ALA A 227 -10.76 7.67 -12.20
C ALA A 227 -10.57 8.24 -10.79
N GLN A 228 -11.39 7.80 -9.83
CA GLN A 228 -11.23 8.15 -8.42
C GLN A 228 -9.95 7.57 -7.83
N ALA A 229 -9.63 6.31 -8.12
CA ALA A 229 -8.41 5.65 -7.68
C ALA A 229 -7.15 6.35 -8.22
N LEU A 230 -7.14 6.71 -9.51
CA LEU A 230 -6.05 7.49 -10.12
C LEU A 230 -5.82 8.83 -9.41
N LEU A 231 -6.88 9.58 -9.15
CA LEU A 231 -6.77 10.87 -8.46
C LEU A 231 -6.28 10.66 -7.01
N LEU A 232 -6.92 9.77 -6.26
CA LEU A 232 -6.58 9.54 -4.85
C LEU A 232 -5.14 9.04 -4.67
N ALA A 233 -4.69 8.10 -5.51
CA ALA A 233 -3.32 7.56 -5.46
C ALA A 233 -2.24 8.63 -5.68
N ALA A 234 -2.57 9.67 -6.45
CA ALA A 234 -1.67 10.79 -6.74
C ALA A 234 -1.80 11.96 -5.74
N MET A 235 -2.84 11.98 -4.90
CA MET A 235 -3.06 13.04 -3.91
C MET A 235 -2.18 12.82 -2.66
N ASP A 236 -1.69 13.94 -2.10
CA ASP A 236 -1.06 13.94 -0.78
C ASP A 236 -2.15 14.05 0.30
N VAL A 237 -2.56 12.90 0.84
CA VAL A 237 -3.61 12.78 1.87
C VAL A 237 -3.07 12.00 3.06
N ASP A 238 -3.58 12.28 4.26
CA ASP A 238 -3.16 11.53 5.44
C ASP A 238 -3.55 10.04 5.35
N PRO A 239 -2.79 9.15 6.00
CA PRO A 239 -2.93 7.70 5.83
C PRO A 239 -4.34 7.16 6.15
N THR A 240 -4.97 7.71 7.19
CA THR A 240 -6.32 7.27 7.62
C THR A 240 -7.38 7.72 6.63
N THR A 241 -7.33 8.97 6.18
CA THR A 241 -8.25 9.47 5.17
C THR A 241 -8.09 8.71 3.85
N PHE A 242 -6.84 8.44 3.42
CA PHE A 242 -6.58 7.63 2.23
C PHE A 242 -7.26 6.25 2.33
N ALA A 243 -7.06 5.54 3.46
CA ALA A 243 -7.66 4.23 3.67
C ALA A 243 -9.19 4.24 3.62
N VAL A 244 -9.84 5.21 4.28
CA VAL A 244 -11.31 5.36 4.29
C VAL A 244 -11.85 5.60 2.88
N VAL A 245 -11.22 6.49 2.12
CA VAL A 245 -11.68 6.80 0.76
C VAL A 245 -11.41 5.63 -0.19
N ALA A 246 -10.27 4.95 -0.05
CA ALA A 246 -9.95 3.76 -0.83
C ALA A 246 -11.01 2.65 -0.65
N VAL A 247 -11.43 2.38 0.60
CA VAL A 247 -12.51 1.42 0.89
C VAL A 247 -13.80 1.80 0.16
N GLN A 248 -14.23 3.06 0.24
CA GLN A 248 -15.47 3.51 -0.41
C GLN A 248 -15.42 3.46 -1.95
N ILE A 249 -14.26 3.75 -2.54
CA ILE A 249 -14.05 3.58 -4.00
C ILE A 249 -14.22 2.11 -4.38
N LEU A 250 -13.63 1.20 -3.60
CA LEU A 250 -13.64 -0.24 -3.89
C LEU A 250 -14.99 -0.90 -3.60
N GLU A 251 -15.74 -0.43 -2.59
CA GLU A 251 -17.14 -0.82 -2.38
C GLU A 251 -17.98 -0.49 -3.61
N ARG A 252 -17.82 0.73 -4.16
CA ARG A 252 -18.52 1.14 -5.38
C ARG A 252 -18.10 0.33 -6.60
N TRP A 253 -16.81 -0.02 -6.69
CA TRP A 253 -16.29 -0.89 -7.74
C TRP A 253 -16.94 -2.29 -7.65
N LEU A 254 -17.01 -2.87 -6.45
CA LEU A 254 -17.60 -4.20 -6.21
C LEU A 254 -19.10 -4.22 -6.57
N ILE A 255 -19.84 -3.20 -6.14
CA ILE A 255 -21.27 -3.04 -6.49
C ILE A 255 -21.45 -2.94 -8.01
N ALA A 256 -20.55 -2.22 -8.71
CA ALA A 256 -20.61 -2.08 -10.16
C ALA A 256 -20.31 -3.40 -10.89
N ALA A 257 -19.38 -4.21 -10.36
CA ALA A 257 -19.03 -5.53 -10.86
C ALA A 257 -20.23 -6.50 -10.79
N ASP A 258 -20.93 -6.51 -9.65
CA ASP A 258 -22.06 -7.42 -9.41
C ASP A 258 -23.36 -7.01 -10.14
N GLY A 259 -23.59 -5.70 -10.33
CA GLY A 259 -24.90 -5.17 -10.70
C GLY A 259 -25.24 -5.11 -12.19
N THR A 260 -24.27 -5.18 -13.10
CA THR A 260 -24.48 -4.75 -14.51
C THR A 260 -24.18 -5.80 -15.58
N GLY A 261 -23.55 -6.93 -15.24
CA GLY A 261 -23.12 -7.95 -16.20
C GLY A 261 -22.06 -7.49 -17.20
N GLN A 262 -21.69 -6.20 -17.19
CA GLN A 262 -20.58 -5.61 -17.94
C GLN A 262 -19.41 -5.19 -17.04
N GLY A 263 -19.61 -5.20 -15.71
CA GLY A 263 -18.66 -4.77 -14.68
C GLY A 263 -18.01 -3.40 -14.94
N PRO A 264 -17.09 -2.96 -14.09
CA PRO A 264 -16.32 -1.75 -14.35
C PRO A 264 -15.34 -1.99 -15.50
N SER A 265 -15.05 -0.94 -16.29
CA SER A 265 -14.31 -1.06 -17.56
C SER A 265 -12.88 -1.61 -17.39
N ASP A 266 -12.28 -1.36 -16.24
CA ASP A 266 -10.95 -1.83 -15.84
C ASP A 266 -10.95 -3.29 -15.35
N ALA A 267 -12.09 -3.93 -15.11
CA ALA A 267 -12.15 -5.33 -14.68
C ALA A 267 -11.87 -6.36 -15.80
N PHE A 268 -11.93 -5.94 -17.07
CA PHE A 268 -11.82 -6.86 -18.22
C PHE A 268 -10.69 -6.50 -19.18
N GLN A 269 -9.94 -5.44 -18.88
CA GLN A 269 -8.87 -4.94 -19.72
C GLN A 269 -7.52 -5.25 -19.07
N PRO A 270 -6.49 -5.63 -19.85
CA PRO A 270 -5.16 -5.87 -19.29
C PRO A 270 -4.56 -4.55 -18.76
N GLY A 271 -4.00 -4.60 -17.55
CA GLY A 271 -3.39 -3.44 -16.88
C GLY A 271 -3.81 -3.35 -15.41
N PRO A 272 -3.19 -2.46 -14.62
CA PRO A 272 -3.58 -2.27 -13.23
C PRO A 272 -5.00 -1.72 -13.17
N ASN A 273 -5.85 -2.33 -12.37
CA ASN A 273 -7.22 -1.89 -12.12
C ASN A 273 -7.28 -0.87 -10.96
N ALA A 274 -8.49 -0.43 -10.59
CA ALA A 274 -8.67 0.56 -9.53
C ALA A 274 -8.06 0.12 -8.18
N ALA A 275 -8.15 -1.17 -7.85
CA ALA A 275 -7.61 -1.72 -6.62
C ALA A 275 -6.09 -1.79 -6.64
N ASP A 276 -5.49 -2.21 -7.74
CA ASP A 276 -4.03 -2.33 -7.87
C ASP A 276 -3.34 -0.96 -7.66
N LEU A 277 -3.93 0.11 -8.22
CA LEU A 277 -3.43 1.47 -8.04
C LEU A 277 -3.45 1.91 -6.57
N LEU A 278 -4.54 1.61 -5.85
CA LEU A 278 -4.69 1.94 -4.45
C LEU A 278 -3.80 1.07 -3.56
N PHE A 279 -3.70 -0.23 -3.84
CA PHE A 279 -2.91 -1.18 -3.09
C PHE A 279 -1.42 -0.89 -3.21
N ALA A 280 -0.93 -0.55 -4.40
CA ALA A 280 0.45 -0.11 -4.59
C ALA A 280 0.80 1.06 -3.65
N ARG A 281 -0.12 2.04 -3.48
CA ARG A 281 0.09 3.17 -2.57
C ARG A 281 0.00 2.78 -1.10
N LEU A 282 -0.91 1.87 -0.73
CA LEU A 282 -1.06 1.37 0.65
C LEU A 282 0.18 0.61 1.13
N ILE A 283 0.80 -0.18 0.25
CA ILE A 283 2.00 -0.97 0.60
C ILE A 283 3.15 -0.07 1.06
N ASP A 284 3.27 1.12 0.47
CA ASP A 284 4.30 2.11 0.82
C ASP A 284 4.04 2.84 2.15
N ASP A 285 2.84 2.71 2.74
CA ASP A 285 2.46 3.38 3.99
C ASP A 285 1.79 2.40 4.97
N GLN A 286 2.58 1.96 5.95
CA GLN A 286 2.14 1.01 6.96
C GLN A 286 0.94 1.49 7.79
N GLN A 287 0.79 2.79 8.02
CA GLN A 287 -0.37 3.32 8.77
C GLN A 287 -1.63 3.30 7.89
N ALA A 288 -1.49 3.60 6.60
CA ALA A 288 -2.60 3.52 5.65
C ALA A 288 -3.04 2.06 5.48
N ALA A 289 -2.10 1.14 5.30
CA ALA A 289 -2.39 -0.29 5.21
C ALA A 289 -3.13 -0.80 6.46
N ALA A 290 -2.67 -0.43 7.67
CA ALA A 290 -3.32 -0.82 8.92
C ALA A 290 -4.77 -0.31 9.04
N ALA A 291 -4.98 0.97 8.73
CA ALA A 291 -6.32 1.56 8.72
C ALA A 291 -7.22 0.88 7.68
N PHE A 292 -6.68 0.59 6.49
CA PHE A 292 -7.40 -0.06 5.41
C PHE A 292 -7.83 -1.49 5.79
N VAL A 293 -6.92 -2.34 6.28
CA VAL A 293 -7.26 -3.73 6.61
C VAL A 293 -8.27 -3.82 7.76
N THR A 294 -8.23 -2.86 8.69
CA THR A 294 -9.19 -2.79 9.79
C THR A 294 -10.59 -2.48 9.28
N LEU A 295 -10.73 -1.58 8.31
CA LEU A 295 -12.01 -1.28 7.65
C LEU A 295 -12.48 -2.45 6.77
N ALA A 296 -11.55 -3.05 6.02
CA ALA A 296 -11.86 -4.18 5.13
C ALA A 296 -12.19 -5.49 5.89
N ALA A 297 -11.97 -5.54 7.21
CA ALA A 297 -12.33 -6.71 8.02
C ALA A 297 -13.84 -7.01 7.98
N ASP A 298 -14.68 -5.97 7.89
CA ASP A 298 -16.14 -6.13 7.81
C ASP A 298 -16.60 -6.67 6.45
N GLU A 299 -15.85 -6.39 5.38
CA GLU A 299 -16.11 -6.87 4.03
C GLU A 299 -14.80 -7.26 3.30
N PRO A 300 -14.23 -8.45 3.58
CA PRO A 300 -12.93 -8.85 3.01
C PRO A 300 -12.92 -8.97 1.47
N ALA A 301 -14.09 -9.04 0.84
CA ALA A 301 -14.23 -9.00 -0.62
C ALA A 301 -13.63 -7.72 -1.22
N ILE A 302 -13.63 -6.60 -0.48
CA ILE A 302 -13.00 -5.35 -0.90
C ILE A 302 -11.51 -5.54 -1.17
N LEU A 303 -10.81 -6.34 -0.37
CA LEU A 303 -9.38 -6.58 -0.55
C LEU A 303 -9.11 -7.68 -1.57
N PHE A 304 -9.82 -8.80 -1.48
CA PHE A 304 -9.43 -10.00 -2.23
C PHE A 304 -10.20 -10.22 -3.53
N THR A 305 -11.35 -9.59 -3.74
CA THR A 305 -12.12 -9.71 -4.99
C THR A 305 -11.81 -8.58 -5.98
N THR A 306 -11.37 -7.43 -5.50
CA THR A 306 -11.20 -6.24 -6.35
C THR A 306 -9.84 -6.15 -7.03
N ALA A 307 -8.81 -6.84 -6.54
CA ALA A 307 -7.47 -6.84 -7.13
C ALA A 307 -7.41 -7.62 -8.45
N ASP A 308 -6.75 -7.07 -9.48
CA ASP A 308 -6.35 -7.88 -10.65
C ASP A 308 -5.01 -8.57 -10.37
N ASP A 309 -4.10 -7.93 -9.61
CA ASP A 309 -2.90 -8.55 -9.05
C ASP A 309 -3.10 -8.93 -7.57
N PRO A 310 -3.34 -10.21 -7.25
CA PRO A 310 -3.50 -10.64 -5.86
C PRO A 310 -2.28 -10.44 -5.00
N ALA A 311 -1.07 -10.37 -5.57
CA ALA A 311 0.14 -10.16 -4.78
C ALA A 311 0.09 -8.81 -4.06
N LEU A 312 -0.48 -7.78 -4.71
CA LEU A 312 -0.70 -6.48 -4.07
C LEU A 312 -1.68 -6.57 -2.91
N ALA A 313 -2.82 -7.23 -3.09
CA ALA A 313 -3.80 -7.42 -2.02
C ALA A 313 -3.22 -8.20 -0.82
N GLN A 314 -2.49 -9.28 -1.10
CA GLN A 314 -1.78 -10.08 -0.10
C GLN A 314 -0.74 -9.24 0.65
N GLN A 315 0.02 -8.40 -0.05
CA GLN A 315 1.03 -7.54 0.57
C GLN A 315 0.41 -6.42 1.41
N VAL A 316 -0.73 -5.85 1.01
CA VAL A 316 -1.52 -4.93 1.85
C VAL A 316 -1.97 -5.62 3.13
N ALA A 317 -2.52 -6.84 3.03
CA ALA A 317 -2.93 -7.62 4.20
C ALA A 317 -1.75 -7.89 5.15
N ILE A 318 -0.61 -8.38 4.65
CA ILE A 318 0.58 -8.65 5.47
C ILE A 318 1.10 -7.36 6.12
N THR A 319 1.23 -6.28 5.35
CA THR A 319 1.76 -5.00 5.84
C THR A 319 0.86 -4.40 6.90
N GLY A 320 -0.45 -4.34 6.62
CA GLY A 320 -1.46 -3.75 7.49
C GLY A 320 -1.74 -4.54 8.75
N THR A 321 -1.61 -5.88 8.72
CA THR A 321 -1.80 -6.74 9.90
C THR A 321 -0.50 -7.02 10.66
N SER A 322 0.65 -6.51 10.22
CA SER A 322 1.92 -6.77 10.89
C SER A 322 1.96 -6.19 12.33
N PRO A 323 2.72 -6.80 13.27
CA PRO A 323 2.87 -6.26 14.63
C PRO A 323 3.52 -4.87 14.69
N ALA A 324 4.21 -4.45 13.63
CA ALA A 324 4.76 -3.10 13.51
C ALA A 324 3.68 -2.07 13.12
N ALA A 325 2.55 -2.51 12.59
CA ALA A 325 1.43 -1.67 12.15
C ALA A 325 0.28 -1.66 13.17
N LEU A 326 -0.09 -2.83 13.70
CA LEU A 326 -1.19 -3.03 14.63
C LEU A 326 -0.71 -3.74 15.90
N ALA A 327 -1.24 -3.33 17.04
CA ALA A 327 -1.14 -4.08 18.28
C ALA A 327 -2.03 -5.33 18.22
N ALA A 328 -1.74 -6.34 19.05
CA ALA A 328 -2.44 -7.63 19.03
C ALA A 328 -3.97 -7.48 19.06
N ALA A 329 -4.52 -6.69 20.00
CA ALA A 329 -5.97 -6.50 20.10
C ALA A 329 -6.62 -5.88 18.86
N ALA A 330 -5.89 -5.05 18.10
CA ALA A 330 -6.41 -4.43 16.87
C ALA A 330 -6.26 -5.35 15.64
N ALA A 331 -5.29 -6.27 15.65
CA ALA A 331 -5.08 -7.23 14.58
C ALA A 331 -6.08 -8.41 14.60
N GLU A 332 -6.77 -8.64 15.72
CA GLU A 332 -7.73 -9.73 15.89
C GLU A 332 -8.80 -9.79 14.78
N ALA A 333 -9.54 -8.69 14.61
CA ALA A 333 -10.64 -8.61 13.65
C ALA A 333 -10.18 -8.84 12.19
N PRO A 334 -9.19 -8.11 11.65
CA PRO A 334 -8.76 -8.30 10.27
C PRO A 334 -8.15 -9.68 10.01
N VAL A 335 -7.26 -10.17 10.88
CA VAL A 335 -6.61 -11.47 10.69
C VAL A 335 -7.64 -12.60 10.68
N THR A 336 -8.57 -12.58 11.64
CA THR A 336 -9.63 -13.60 11.73
C THR A 336 -10.57 -13.54 10.53
N ALA A 337 -11.05 -12.34 10.17
CA ALA A 337 -11.96 -12.15 9.05
C ALA A 337 -11.36 -12.64 7.72
N PHE A 338 -10.07 -12.39 7.50
CA PHE A 338 -9.39 -12.82 6.28
C PHE A 338 -9.24 -14.35 6.22
N ILE A 339 -8.83 -15.01 7.30
CA ILE A 339 -8.74 -16.48 7.33
C ILE A 339 -10.12 -17.11 7.09
N GLU A 340 -11.15 -16.61 7.79
CA GLU A 340 -12.52 -17.10 7.63
C GLU A 340 -13.05 -16.90 6.21
N TRP A 341 -12.69 -15.80 5.55
CA TRP A 341 -13.07 -15.55 4.17
C TRP A 341 -12.50 -16.61 3.23
N PHE A 342 -11.22 -16.98 3.35
CA PHE A 342 -10.62 -18.05 2.54
C PHE A 342 -11.20 -19.42 2.88
N GLN A 343 -11.56 -19.66 4.15
CA GLN A 343 -12.18 -20.92 4.58
C GLN A 343 -13.59 -21.10 4.00
N ARG A 344 -14.37 -20.02 3.84
CA ARG A 344 -15.78 -20.08 3.39
C ARG A 344 -15.94 -19.96 1.88
N ASN A 345 -15.07 -19.23 1.20
CA ASN A 345 -15.24 -18.96 -0.22
C ASN A 345 -14.76 -20.14 -1.09
N ALA A 346 -15.73 -20.96 -1.51
CA ALA A 346 -15.55 -22.15 -2.34
C ALA A 346 -14.72 -21.97 -3.65
N PRO A 347 -14.70 -20.80 -4.33
CA PRO A 347 -13.84 -20.61 -5.52
C PRO A 347 -12.34 -20.76 -5.23
N TYR A 348 -11.88 -20.40 -4.03
CA TYR A 348 -10.47 -20.52 -3.62
C TYR A 348 -10.08 -21.94 -3.22
N LEU A 349 -11.07 -22.77 -2.87
CA LEU A 349 -10.91 -24.17 -2.47
C LEU A 349 -11.03 -25.13 -3.66
N ASN A 350 -11.40 -24.64 -4.86
CA ASN A 350 -11.57 -25.46 -6.05
C ASN A 350 -10.29 -25.49 -6.90
N THR A 351 -9.45 -26.51 -6.69
CA THR A 351 -8.21 -26.72 -7.45
C THR A 351 -8.41 -27.13 -8.92
N ALA A 352 -9.64 -27.44 -9.35
CA ALA A 352 -9.91 -27.93 -10.70
C ALA A 352 -10.17 -26.80 -11.72
N GLU A 353 -10.61 -25.64 -11.24
CA GLU A 353 -10.81 -24.41 -12.02
C GLU A 353 -10.36 -23.23 -11.16
N PRO A 354 -9.03 -23.00 -11.00
CA PRO A 354 -8.54 -21.89 -10.20
C PRO A 354 -8.90 -20.58 -10.92
N THR A 355 -9.98 -19.93 -10.46
CA THR A 355 -10.32 -18.56 -10.89
C THR A 355 -9.46 -17.50 -10.21
N TYR A 356 -8.57 -17.90 -9.29
CA TYR A 356 -7.66 -17.01 -8.60
C TYR A 356 -6.20 -17.50 -8.73
N PRO A 357 -5.21 -16.61 -8.85
CA PRO A 357 -3.80 -16.97 -8.94
C PRO A 357 -3.29 -17.80 -7.75
N ASP A 358 -2.32 -18.69 -8.04
CA ASP A 358 -1.59 -19.49 -7.06
C ASP A 358 -0.91 -18.60 -5.99
N GLY A 359 -0.77 -19.08 -4.75
CA GLY A 359 0.05 -18.45 -3.71
C GLY A 359 -0.69 -17.93 -2.47
N TRP A 360 -2.03 -17.95 -2.46
CA TRP A 360 -2.81 -17.55 -1.29
C TRP A 360 -2.53 -18.44 -0.06
N GLN A 361 -2.17 -19.71 -0.29
CA GLN A 361 -1.80 -20.66 0.76
C GLN A 361 -0.60 -20.18 1.58
N THR A 362 0.46 -19.76 0.89
CA THR A 362 1.68 -19.24 1.52
C THR A 362 1.47 -17.85 2.09
N PHE A 363 0.64 -17.02 1.45
CA PHE A 363 0.26 -15.71 2.00
C PHE A 363 -0.39 -15.82 3.39
N LEU A 364 -1.34 -16.74 3.59
CA LEU A 364 -1.99 -16.90 4.90
C LEU A 364 -0.99 -17.27 5.99
N VAL A 365 0.04 -18.05 5.63
CA VAL A 365 1.13 -18.39 6.55
C VAL A 365 1.93 -17.14 6.92
N ASP A 366 2.34 -16.34 5.95
CA ASP A 366 3.13 -15.12 6.17
C ASP A 366 2.37 -14.12 7.06
N MET A 367 1.06 -14.01 6.85
CA MET A 367 0.18 -13.17 7.65
C MET A 367 0.03 -13.68 9.10
N VAL A 368 -0.14 -14.99 9.30
CA VAL A 368 -0.35 -15.60 10.62
C VAL A 368 0.94 -15.80 11.41
N ALA A 369 2.08 -15.96 10.74
CA ALA A 369 3.39 -16.20 11.35
C ALA A 369 3.68 -15.34 12.59
N PRO A 370 3.57 -13.99 12.54
CA PRO A 370 3.83 -13.15 13.70
C PRO A 370 2.78 -13.28 14.82
N TRP A 371 1.61 -13.84 14.55
CA TRP A 371 0.45 -13.91 15.44
C TRP A 371 0.17 -15.30 16.00
N THR A 372 1.00 -16.29 15.69
CA THR A 372 0.82 -17.71 16.09
C THR A 372 0.49 -17.93 17.57
N LEU A 373 0.95 -17.07 18.49
CA LEU A 373 0.60 -17.13 19.92
C LEU A 373 -0.91 -16.94 20.18
N GLN A 374 -1.58 -16.10 19.39
CA GLN A 374 -3.02 -15.81 19.49
C GLN A 374 -3.92 -16.96 19.03
N PHE A 375 -3.35 -18.04 18.51
CA PHE A 375 -4.07 -19.25 18.15
C PHE A 375 -3.87 -20.38 19.16
N THR A 376 -3.24 -20.09 20.29
CA THR A 376 -3.09 -21.02 21.42
C THR A 376 -4.20 -20.78 22.46
N GLY A 377 -4.35 -21.67 23.44
CA GLY A 377 -5.31 -21.52 24.56
C GLY A 377 -5.08 -20.32 25.49
N LEU A 378 -4.23 -19.39 25.07
CA LEU A 378 -3.70 -18.23 25.79
C LEU A 378 -3.91 -16.95 25.00
N ALA A 379 -4.65 -17.06 23.89
CA ALA A 379 -5.07 -15.97 23.06
C ALA A 379 -5.75 -14.88 23.89
N THR A 380 -5.40 -13.63 23.60
CA THR A 380 -6.27 -12.50 23.95
C THR A 380 -7.41 -12.35 22.96
N TRP A 381 -7.31 -13.02 21.81
CA TRP A 381 -8.30 -13.01 20.75
C TRP A 381 -9.50 -13.89 21.06
N HIS A 382 -10.69 -13.38 20.74
CA HIS A 382 -11.97 -14.00 20.97
C HIS A 382 -12.58 -14.45 19.65
N PHE A 383 -12.47 -15.74 19.36
CA PHE A 383 -13.04 -16.29 18.14
C PHE A 383 -14.51 -16.65 18.36
N ALA A 384 -15.40 -15.91 17.70
CA ALA A 384 -16.84 -15.99 17.95
C ALA A 384 -17.50 -17.28 17.41
N TRP A 385 -16.96 -17.86 16.33
CA TRP A 385 -17.64 -18.94 15.58
C TRP A 385 -16.78 -20.15 15.27
N THR A 386 -15.47 -19.96 15.14
CA THR A 386 -14.52 -21.04 14.80
C THR A 386 -13.41 -21.06 15.85
N PRO A 387 -13.12 -22.22 16.46
CA PRO A 387 -12.03 -22.32 17.42
C PRO A 387 -10.69 -21.85 16.79
N PRO A 388 -9.83 -21.13 17.53
CA PRO A 388 -8.53 -20.66 17.04
C PRO A 388 -7.70 -21.79 16.41
N GLU A 389 -7.72 -22.96 17.04
CA GLU A 389 -7.00 -24.15 16.59
C GLU A 389 -7.47 -24.62 15.20
N ASP A 390 -8.76 -24.51 14.89
CA ASP A 390 -9.31 -24.90 13.59
C ASP A 390 -8.90 -23.92 12.49
N LEU A 391 -8.82 -22.63 12.81
CA LEU A 391 -8.34 -21.59 11.87
C LEU A 391 -6.86 -21.79 11.57
N LEU A 392 -6.05 -22.04 12.60
CA LEU A 392 -4.63 -22.30 12.42
C LEU A 392 -4.39 -23.62 11.67
N ALA A 393 -5.13 -24.67 12.01
CA ALA A 393 -5.08 -25.95 11.31
C ALA A 393 -5.45 -25.79 9.83
N PHE A 394 -6.46 -24.98 9.50
CA PHE A 394 -6.79 -24.66 8.11
C PHE A 394 -5.63 -24.02 7.35
N VAL A 395 -4.92 -23.06 7.98
CA VAL A 395 -3.78 -22.37 7.35
C VAL A 395 -2.59 -23.32 7.14
N ILE A 396 -2.27 -24.15 8.13
CA ILE A 396 -1.13 -25.10 8.03
C ILE A 396 -1.44 -26.29 7.13
N ALA A 397 -2.70 -26.70 7.01
CA ALA A 397 -3.08 -27.80 6.13
C ALA A 397 -2.85 -27.49 4.64
N GLN A 398 -2.54 -26.24 4.29
CA GLN A 398 -2.32 -25.84 2.91
C GLN A 398 -0.97 -26.34 2.33
N PRO A 399 -0.91 -26.63 1.02
CA PRO A 399 0.34 -26.95 0.34
C PRO A 399 1.42 -25.88 0.54
N GLY A 400 2.64 -26.29 0.95
CA GLY A 400 3.79 -25.38 1.14
C GLY A 400 3.75 -24.55 2.43
N ALA A 401 2.66 -24.60 3.21
CA ALA A 401 2.49 -23.82 4.42
C ALA A 401 3.57 -24.08 5.48
N ALA A 402 3.89 -25.35 5.78
CA ALA A 402 4.89 -25.66 6.80
C ALA A 402 6.32 -25.29 6.37
N ASP A 403 6.65 -25.43 5.09
CA ASP A 403 7.93 -24.94 4.53
C ASP A 403 8.05 -23.43 4.66
N ARG A 404 6.96 -22.72 4.36
CA ARG A 404 6.91 -21.26 4.46
C ARG A 404 7.00 -20.79 5.91
N LEU A 405 6.27 -21.42 6.82
CA LEU A 405 6.32 -21.12 8.26
C LEU A 405 7.73 -21.34 8.84
N ALA A 406 8.43 -22.39 8.38
CA ALA A 406 9.81 -22.63 8.74
C ALA A 406 10.77 -21.60 8.15
N ALA A 407 10.56 -21.16 6.90
CA ALA A 407 11.33 -20.06 6.32
C ALA A 407 11.12 -18.74 7.10
N ASP A 408 9.91 -18.54 7.64
CA ASP A 408 9.50 -17.35 8.38
C ASP A 408 9.69 -17.46 9.91
N ALA A 409 10.51 -18.42 10.37
CA ALA A 409 10.78 -18.66 11.79
C ALA A 409 11.20 -17.41 12.57
N GLN A 410 11.85 -16.45 11.90
CA GLN A 410 12.23 -15.17 12.49
C GLN A 410 11.03 -14.29 12.80
N ALA A 411 10.05 -14.23 11.89
CA ALA A 411 8.82 -13.48 12.10
C ALA A 411 7.97 -14.11 13.20
N VAL A 412 7.89 -15.46 13.21
CA VAL A 412 7.24 -16.24 14.27
C VAL A 412 7.86 -15.95 15.64
N ALA A 413 9.19 -16.09 15.75
CA ALA A 413 9.92 -15.81 16.98
C ALA A 413 9.77 -14.34 17.42
N GLY A 414 9.99 -13.40 16.52
CA GLY A 414 9.93 -11.97 16.82
C GLY A 414 8.54 -11.50 17.25
N GLY A 415 7.49 -11.94 16.55
CA GLY A 415 6.11 -11.62 16.88
C GLY A 415 5.68 -12.17 18.23
N ALA A 416 6.06 -13.41 18.54
CA ALA A 416 5.71 -14.00 19.82
C ALA A 416 6.48 -13.37 21.00
N VAL A 417 7.76 -13.00 20.81
CA VAL A 417 8.53 -12.23 21.80
C VAL A 417 7.86 -10.88 22.09
N ALA A 418 7.43 -10.15 21.06
CA ALA A 418 6.78 -8.86 21.22
C ALA A 418 5.48 -8.98 22.04
N GLN A 419 4.64 -9.97 21.73
CA GLN A 419 3.38 -10.20 22.44
C GLN A 419 3.60 -10.65 23.89
N LEU A 420 4.60 -11.49 24.14
CA LEU A 420 4.97 -11.93 25.48
C LEU A 420 5.48 -10.79 26.36
N GLN A 421 6.17 -9.79 25.79
CA GLN A 421 6.63 -8.60 26.52
C GLN A 421 5.47 -7.69 26.97
N GLU A 422 4.31 -7.76 26.29
CA GLU A 422 3.11 -7.01 26.67
C GLU A 422 2.35 -7.68 27.84
N LEU A 423 2.61 -8.96 28.11
CA LEU A 423 2.02 -9.67 29.24
C LEU A 423 2.78 -9.33 30.53
N ASP A 424 2.08 -8.73 31.50
CA ASP A 424 2.63 -8.36 32.83
C ASP A 424 3.21 -9.56 33.62
N ARG A 425 2.89 -10.80 33.20
CA ARG A 425 3.48 -12.04 33.70
C ARG A 425 3.68 -13.03 32.56
N LEU A 426 4.94 -13.37 32.30
CA LEU A 426 5.30 -14.56 31.52
C LEU A 426 4.99 -15.79 32.37
N GLU A 427 3.82 -16.40 32.15
CA GLU A 427 3.54 -17.70 32.75
C GLU A 427 4.31 -18.77 31.96
N PRO A 428 5.20 -19.56 32.58
CA PRO A 428 5.98 -20.57 31.87
C PRO A 428 5.11 -21.59 31.11
N ILE A 429 3.85 -21.76 31.55
CA ILE A 429 2.81 -22.59 30.92
C ILE A 429 2.56 -22.11 29.48
N LEU A 430 2.66 -20.80 29.24
CA LEU A 430 2.47 -20.18 27.94
C LEU A 430 3.48 -20.66 26.90
N ILE A 431 4.73 -20.69 27.34
CA ILE A 431 5.85 -21.11 26.52
C ILE A 431 5.76 -22.60 26.22
N ALA A 432 5.33 -23.41 27.19
CA ALA A 432 5.19 -24.85 27.01
C ALA A 432 4.13 -25.22 25.95
N THR A 433 2.95 -24.60 26.01
CA THR A 433 1.86 -24.85 25.05
C THR A 433 2.23 -24.41 23.63
N TYR A 434 2.84 -23.23 23.50
CA TYR A 434 3.27 -22.69 22.20
C TYR A 434 4.38 -23.54 21.55
N LEU A 435 5.36 -23.99 22.33
CA LEU A 435 6.40 -24.90 21.84
C LEU A 435 5.85 -26.28 21.47
N GLY A 436 4.86 -26.77 22.23
CA GLY A 436 4.13 -28.00 21.90
C GLY A 436 3.41 -27.89 20.55
N LEU A 437 2.73 -26.79 20.28
CA LEU A 437 2.06 -26.52 19.01
C LEU A 437 3.07 -26.48 17.84
N LEU A 438 4.16 -25.71 17.95
CA LEU A 438 5.21 -25.64 16.92
C LEU A 438 5.87 -27.01 16.65
N SER A 439 6.03 -27.83 17.69
CA SER A 439 6.57 -29.18 17.56
C SER A 439 5.66 -30.10 16.75
N GLN A 440 4.34 -30.00 16.92
CA GLN A 440 3.37 -30.80 16.18
C GLN A 440 3.23 -30.38 14.72
N LEU A 441 3.34 -29.07 14.43
CA LEU A 441 3.37 -28.56 13.05
C LEU A 441 4.53 -29.13 12.23
N THR A 442 5.64 -29.47 12.89
CA THR A 442 6.82 -30.08 12.26
C THR A 442 6.57 -31.57 11.89
N VAL A 443 5.54 -32.20 12.45
CA VAL A 443 5.31 -33.65 12.41
C VAL A 443 4.28 -34.05 11.36
N GLU A 444 3.21 -33.26 11.16
CA GLU A 444 2.13 -33.60 10.22
C GLU A 444 2.54 -33.58 8.74
N GLN A 445 3.63 -32.91 8.35
CA GLN A 445 4.11 -32.84 6.97
C GLN A 445 5.35 -33.72 6.66
N GLN A 446 5.61 -34.77 7.43
CA GLN A 446 6.76 -35.68 7.25
C GLN A 446 6.62 -36.69 6.07
N VAL A 447 6.32 -36.19 4.87
CA VAL A 447 6.40 -36.97 3.63
C VAL A 447 7.15 -36.16 2.57
N ALA A 448 8.49 -36.26 2.52
CA ALA A 448 9.26 -36.58 1.29
C ALA A 448 10.76 -36.20 1.29
N ASP A 449 11.29 -35.24 2.06
CA ASP A 449 12.69 -34.78 1.86
C ASP A 449 13.55 -34.61 3.14
N GLU A 450 14.75 -35.21 3.12
CA GLU A 450 15.76 -35.12 4.20
C GLU A 450 16.37 -33.72 4.33
N GLU A 451 16.45 -32.95 3.25
CA GLU A 451 17.05 -31.60 3.22
C GLU A 451 16.13 -30.56 3.88
N GLN A 452 14.81 -30.73 3.77
CA GLN A 452 13.82 -29.90 4.46
C GLN A 452 13.77 -30.15 5.97
N ARG A 453 14.22 -31.31 6.44
CA ARG A 453 14.24 -31.70 7.87
C ARG A 453 15.13 -30.78 8.70
N ALA A 454 16.33 -30.47 8.20
CA ALA A 454 17.31 -29.65 8.93
C ALA A 454 16.88 -28.18 9.02
N ALA A 455 16.30 -27.63 7.95
CA ALA A 455 15.82 -26.24 7.90
C ALA A 455 14.61 -26.03 8.83
N ARG A 456 13.62 -26.93 8.77
CA ARG A 456 12.44 -26.88 9.67
C ARG A 456 12.83 -27.10 11.14
N TRP A 457 13.83 -27.93 11.40
CA TRP A 457 14.38 -28.10 12.74
C TRP A 457 15.12 -26.85 13.24
N ALA A 458 15.94 -26.22 12.39
CA ALA A 458 16.59 -24.97 12.72
C ALA A 458 15.57 -23.85 13.03
N ALA A 459 14.44 -23.82 12.33
CA ALA A 459 13.32 -22.93 12.61
C ALA A 459 12.71 -23.14 14.01
N THR A 460 12.34 -24.37 14.36
CA THR A 460 11.80 -24.72 15.69
C THR A 460 12.79 -24.36 16.79
N LEU A 461 14.08 -24.68 16.60
CA LEU A 461 15.15 -24.32 17.51
C LEU A 461 15.31 -22.79 17.64
N MET A 462 15.23 -22.05 16.54
CA MET A 462 15.34 -20.60 16.56
C MET A 462 14.21 -19.93 17.35
N VAL A 463 12.98 -20.43 17.23
CA VAL A 463 11.86 -19.97 18.05
C VAL A 463 12.09 -20.34 19.53
N VAL A 464 12.51 -21.57 19.83
CA VAL A 464 12.87 -22.00 21.21
C VAL A 464 13.93 -21.07 21.83
N ASN A 465 14.98 -20.72 21.09
CA ASN A 465 16.03 -19.79 21.52
C ASN A 465 15.48 -18.42 21.91
N ALA A 466 14.72 -17.81 21.00
CA ALA A 466 14.18 -16.47 21.20
C ALA A 466 13.31 -16.39 22.46
N PHE A 467 12.60 -17.48 22.77
CA PHE A 467 11.79 -17.58 23.99
C PHE A 467 12.61 -17.81 25.26
N VAL A 468 13.63 -18.67 25.22
CA VAL A 468 14.54 -18.87 26.36
C VAL A 468 15.22 -17.54 26.73
N ASP A 469 15.59 -16.73 25.74
CA ASP A 469 16.18 -15.40 25.96
C ASP A 469 15.21 -14.43 26.67
N VAL A 470 13.89 -14.56 26.46
CA VAL A 470 12.85 -13.69 27.09
C VAL A 470 12.44 -14.18 28.48
N VAL A 471 12.29 -15.50 28.67
CA VAL A 471 11.84 -16.10 29.94
C VAL A 471 12.93 -16.07 31.02
N THR A 472 14.21 -16.04 30.61
CA THR A 472 15.35 -16.03 31.55
C THR A 472 15.81 -14.63 31.99
N LEU A 473 15.12 -13.56 31.57
CA LEU A 473 15.46 -12.20 32.00
C LEU A 473 14.64 -11.75 33.22
N PRO A 474 15.30 -11.69 34.39
CA PRO A 474 15.25 -10.48 35.21
C PRO A 474 16.57 -9.75 34.98
N ALA A 475 16.49 -8.54 34.42
CA ALA A 475 17.56 -7.53 34.38
C ALA A 475 19.02 -8.05 34.41
N GLY A 476 19.62 -8.26 33.23
CA GLY A 476 21.07 -8.15 33.06
C GLY A 476 21.80 -9.41 32.58
N THR A 477 22.15 -9.36 31.28
CA THR A 477 23.33 -9.98 30.65
C THR A 477 23.74 -11.39 31.07
N ALA A 478 23.38 -12.39 30.24
CA ALA A 478 24.27 -13.39 29.60
C ALA A 478 23.63 -14.80 29.57
N THR A 479 23.09 -15.22 28.40
CA THR A 479 22.54 -16.58 28.25
C THR A 479 22.73 -17.22 26.88
N SER A 480 23.78 -16.86 26.14
CA SER A 480 24.16 -17.49 24.86
C SER A 480 24.81 -18.89 25.00
N VAL A 481 24.51 -19.66 26.07
CA VAL A 481 25.20 -20.93 26.39
C VAL A 481 24.31 -22.17 26.29
N ALA A 482 22.98 -22.04 26.30
CA ALA A 482 22.09 -23.20 26.37
C ALA A 482 22.02 -24.04 25.08
N MET A 483 22.38 -23.49 23.91
CA MET A 483 22.20 -24.22 22.64
C MET A 483 23.36 -25.08 22.14
N ILE A 484 24.57 -24.88 22.66
CA ILE A 484 25.76 -25.59 22.13
C ILE A 484 25.80 -27.07 22.58
N ALA A 485 24.99 -27.46 23.58
CA ALA A 485 25.01 -28.82 24.12
C ALA A 485 23.97 -29.79 23.52
N GLY A 486 22.95 -29.31 22.78
CA GLY A 486 21.84 -30.14 22.28
C GLY A 486 22.03 -30.72 20.86
N GLY A 487 22.76 -30.03 19.99
CA GLY A 487 22.96 -30.42 18.58
C GLY A 487 23.44 -31.87 18.36
N PRO A 488 24.46 -32.37 19.09
CA PRO A 488 25.00 -33.71 18.85
C PRO A 488 24.09 -34.87 19.27
N VAL A 489 23.19 -34.64 20.24
CA VAL A 489 22.23 -35.66 20.70
C VAL A 489 21.12 -35.84 19.67
N VAL A 490 20.69 -34.76 19.05
CA VAL A 490 19.61 -34.74 18.05
C VAL A 490 20.05 -35.40 16.73
N ASP A 491 21.25 -35.09 16.24
CA ASP A 491 21.82 -35.74 15.03
C ASP A 491 21.91 -37.26 15.18
N SER A 492 22.10 -37.75 16.41
CA SER A 492 22.23 -39.19 16.70
C SER A 492 20.90 -39.95 16.73
N VAL A 493 19.78 -39.27 16.98
CA VAL A 493 18.43 -39.87 17.01
C VAL A 493 17.84 -39.98 15.60
N ILE A 494 18.11 -38.97 14.75
CA ILE A 494 17.56 -38.85 13.40
C ILE A 494 18.22 -39.81 12.41
N ALA A 495 19.52 -40.09 12.56
CA ALA A 495 20.30 -40.87 11.60
C ALA A 495 19.93 -42.37 11.48
N ARG A 496 18.89 -42.85 12.17
CA ARG A 496 18.62 -44.28 12.37
C ARG A 496 17.36 -44.84 11.69
N TRP A 497 16.56 -44.02 11.01
CA TRP A 497 15.23 -44.43 10.52
C TRP A 497 15.14 -44.40 8.99
N GLU A 498 15.18 -45.57 8.35
CA GLU A 498 14.87 -45.79 6.92
C GLU A 498 13.34 -45.99 6.72
N PRO A 499 12.73 -45.56 5.59
CA PRO A 499 11.27 -45.50 5.50
C PRO A 499 10.61 -46.79 4.95
N ASP A 500 9.67 -47.33 5.73
CA ASP A 500 8.53 -48.16 5.29
C ASP A 500 7.27 -47.28 5.34
N PRO A 501 6.41 -47.23 4.30
CA PRO A 501 5.22 -46.36 4.25
C PRO A 501 4.24 -46.49 5.44
N ALA A 502 4.12 -47.66 6.07
CA ALA A 502 3.31 -47.82 7.29
C ALA A 502 4.07 -47.39 8.56
N ALA A 503 5.40 -47.39 8.50
CA ALA A 503 6.28 -46.91 9.56
C ALA A 503 6.46 -45.39 9.54
N VAL A 504 6.13 -44.66 8.48
CA VAL A 504 6.28 -43.19 8.40
C VAL A 504 5.46 -42.46 9.47
N ARG A 505 4.22 -42.85 9.70
CA ARG A 505 3.36 -42.22 10.73
C ARG A 505 3.85 -42.55 12.15
N ALA A 506 4.18 -43.82 12.41
CA ALA A 506 4.75 -44.24 13.70
C ALA A 506 6.14 -43.62 13.96
N ALA A 507 6.94 -43.44 12.91
CA ALA A 507 8.24 -42.76 12.96
C ALA A 507 8.09 -41.25 13.18
N ALA A 508 7.09 -40.62 12.56
CA ALA A 508 6.76 -39.22 12.78
C ALA A 508 6.25 -38.98 14.21
N GLU A 509 5.35 -39.84 14.70
CA GLU A 509 4.88 -39.84 16.09
C GLU A 509 6.05 -40.07 17.08
N ALA A 510 6.95 -41.02 16.81
CA ALA A 510 8.14 -41.26 17.63
C ALA A 510 9.14 -40.09 17.59
N THR A 511 9.31 -39.44 16.43
CA THR A 511 10.19 -38.26 16.28
C THR A 511 9.59 -37.04 16.96
N SER A 512 8.27 -36.85 16.89
CA SER A 512 7.51 -35.83 17.63
C SER A 512 7.72 -35.98 19.12
N LEU A 513 7.50 -37.20 19.63
CA LEU A 513 7.62 -37.51 21.03
C LEU A 513 9.06 -37.31 21.52
N ALA A 514 10.06 -37.75 20.74
CA ALA A 514 11.47 -37.49 21.05
C ALA A 514 11.81 -35.98 21.04
N THR A 515 11.24 -35.23 20.10
CA THR A 515 11.40 -33.77 20.00
C THR A 515 10.83 -33.07 21.22
N GLN A 516 9.56 -33.34 21.55
CA GLN A 516 8.88 -32.80 22.73
C GLN A 516 9.64 -33.16 24.02
N THR A 517 10.19 -34.37 24.08
CA THR A 517 11.03 -34.82 25.21
C THR A 517 12.31 -33.98 25.35
N VAL A 518 12.99 -33.67 24.24
CA VAL A 518 14.19 -32.81 24.25
C VAL A 518 13.83 -31.37 24.65
N VAL A 519 12.71 -30.84 24.15
CA VAL A 519 12.23 -29.49 24.53
C VAL A 519 11.87 -29.45 26.01
N ALA A 520 11.14 -30.45 26.52
CA ALA A 520 10.78 -30.56 27.93
C ALA A 520 12.02 -30.65 28.84
N ALA A 521 13.06 -31.37 28.40
CA ALA A 521 14.34 -31.41 29.10
C ALA A 521 15.08 -30.07 29.09
N GLY A 522 15.03 -29.34 27.96
CA GLY A 522 15.58 -27.99 27.87
C GLY A 522 14.91 -27.00 28.83
N ILE A 523 13.57 -27.06 28.95
CA ILE A 523 12.81 -26.25 29.91
C ILE A 523 13.18 -26.62 31.35
N ALA A 524 13.28 -27.91 31.67
CA ALA A 524 13.69 -28.35 33.00
C ALA A 524 15.09 -27.84 33.37
N ASP A 525 16.07 -27.96 32.46
CA ASP A 525 17.44 -27.45 32.63
C ASP A 525 17.43 -25.92 32.85
N ALA A 526 16.63 -25.18 32.08
CA ALA A 526 16.53 -23.72 32.19
C ALA A 526 15.89 -23.27 33.52
N LEU A 527 14.82 -23.95 33.96
CA LEU A 527 14.17 -23.68 35.24
C LEU A 527 15.13 -23.94 36.41
N HIS A 528 15.82 -25.08 36.39
CA HIS A 528 16.81 -25.41 37.43
C HIS A 528 17.92 -24.35 37.51
N ALA A 529 18.47 -23.94 36.37
CA ALA A 529 19.49 -22.89 36.31
C ALA A 529 18.98 -21.56 36.88
N ALA A 530 17.77 -21.15 36.49
CA ALA A 530 17.14 -19.93 37.00
C ALA A 530 16.91 -20.00 38.52
N TRP A 531 16.38 -21.10 39.03
CA TRP A 531 16.14 -21.26 40.48
C TRP A 531 17.42 -21.23 41.30
N VAL A 532 18.50 -21.83 40.79
CA VAL A 532 19.83 -21.75 41.44
C VAL A 532 20.36 -20.31 41.41
N GLN A 533 20.26 -19.62 40.27
CA GLN A 533 20.72 -18.25 40.11
C GLN A 533 19.96 -17.26 41.00
N HIS A 534 18.66 -17.45 41.16
CA HIS A 534 17.81 -16.62 42.02
C HIS A 534 17.81 -17.04 43.50
N GLY A 535 18.62 -18.05 43.87
CA GLY A 535 18.73 -18.53 45.24
C GLY A 535 17.48 -19.24 45.77
N GLN A 536 16.56 -19.62 44.88
CA GLN A 536 15.38 -20.44 45.20
C GLN A 536 15.76 -21.91 45.38
N LEU A 537 16.86 -22.34 44.74
CA LEU A 537 17.44 -23.67 44.87
C LEU A 537 18.92 -23.59 45.26
N PRO A 538 19.38 -24.42 46.23
CA PRO A 538 20.80 -24.53 46.53
C PRO A 538 21.60 -25.08 45.33
N ALA A 539 22.78 -24.52 45.07
CA ALA A 539 23.64 -24.94 43.95
C ALA A 539 24.13 -26.42 44.03
N ASN A 540 23.95 -27.08 45.17
CA ASN A 540 24.29 -28.49 45.37
C ASN A 540 23.14 -29.46 45.04
N VAL A 541 21.98 -28.97 44.62
CA VAL A 541 20.89 -29.83 44.13
C VAL A 541 21.19 -30.27 42.70
N LEU A 542 21.01 -31.56 42.44
CA LEU A 542 21.31 -32.18 41.15
C LEU A 542 20.46 -31.56 40.04
N PRO A 543 21.05 -31.34 38.84
CA PRO A 543 20.30 -30.90 37.68
C PRO A 543 19.28 -31.95 37.24
N PRO A 544 18.25 -31.57 36.47
CA PRO A 544 17.29 -32.52 35.95
C PRO A 544 17.96 -33.54 35.01
N PRO A 545 17.36 -34.73 34.87
CA PRO A 545 17.86 -35.77 33.99
C PRO A 545 17.74 -35.33 32.53
N ARG A 546 18.60 -35.89 31.67
CA ARG A 546 18.55 -35.67 30.23
C ARG A 546 18.00 -36.91 29.52
N PRO A 547 17.22 -36.74 28.44
CA PRO A 547 16.69 -37.86 27.69
C PRO A 547 17.83 -38.71 27.13
N ASN A 548 17.67 -40.03 27.25
CA ASN A 548 18.63 -40.98 26.68
C ASN A 548 18.25 -41.26 25.21
N PRO A 549 19.03 -40.77 24.23
CA PRO A 549 18.74 -40.98 22.81
C PRO A 549 18.90 -42.44 22.38
N GLN A 550 19.49 -43.30 23.22
CA GLN A 550 19.72 -44.72 22.94
C GLN A 550 18.67 -45.64 23.57
N ALA A 551 17.66 -45.10 24.25
CA ALA A 551 16.56 -45.88 24.81
C ALA A 551 15.55 -46.29 23.72
N ASP A 552 14.88 -47.43 23.93
CA ASP A 552 13.82 -47.91 23.03
C ASP A 552 12.59 -46.97 23.03
N ASP A 553 12.32 -46.31 24.16
CA ASP A 553 11.31 -45.26 24.32
C ASP A 553 11.92 -44.09 25.15
N PRO A 554 12.60 -43.14 24.48
CA PRO A 554 13.28 -42.03 25.14
C PRO A 554 12.35 -41.14 25.97
N ALA A 555 11.08 -41.06 25.59
CA ALA A 555 10.10 -40.21 26.26
C ALA A 555 9.57 -40.86 27.54
N ALA A 556 9.23 -42.15 27.49
CA ALA A 556 8.82 -42.89 28.68
C ALA A 556 9.96 -43.02 29.71
N ASP A 557 11.20 -43.19 29.25
CA ASP A 557 12.37 -43.22 30.12
C ASP A 557 12.66 -41.83 30.73
N TYR A 558 12.62 -40.77 29.92
CA TYR A 558 12.75 -39.40 30.43
C TYR A 558 11.67 -39.03 31.44
N LEU A 559 10.40 -39.35 31.15
CA LEU A 559 9.28 -39.12 32.06
C LEU A 559 9.49 -39.82 33.41
N ARG A 560 10.00 -41.05 33.40
CA ARG A 560 10.31 -41.80 34.62
C ARG A 560 11.43 -41.14 35.43
N ASP A 561 12.49 -40.74 34.76
CA ASP A 561 13.66 -40.13 35.39
C ASP A 561 13.32 -38.74 35.93
N VAL A 562 12.61 -37.91 35.15
CA VAL A 562 12.22 -36.56 35.57
C VAL A 562 11.20 -36.59 36.69
N THR A 563 10.26 -37.55 36.69
CA THR A 563 9.34 -37.77 37.82
C THR A 563 10.12 -38.10 39.10
N THR A 564 11.19 -38.90 38.99
CA THR A 564 12.06 -39.23 40.14
C THR A 564 12.78 -37.98 40.66
N TRP A 565 13.25 -37.11 39.77
CA TRP A 565 13.86 -35.83 40.13
C TRP A 565 12.87 -34.86 40.78
N LEU A 566 11.64 -34.75 40.27
CA LEU A 566 10.56 -33.93 40.84
C LEU A 566 10.21 -34.39 42.26
N LEU A 567 10.07 -35.70 42.48
CA LEU A 567 9.84 -36.27 43.81
C LEU A 567 11.00 -36.00 44.78
N ALA A 568 12.25 -35.97 44.28
CA ALA A 568 13.41 -35.64 45.09
C ALA A 568 13.45 -34.14 45.48
N LEU A 569 13.03 -33.25 44.58
CA LEU A 569 12.85 -31.82 44.87
C LEU A 569 11.78 -31.59 45.94
N ASP A 570 10.61 -32.23 45.80
CA ASP A 570 9.53 -32.14 46.77
C ASP A 570 9.98 -32.65 48.16
N ALA A 571 10.61 -33.83 48.21
CA ALA A 571 11.15 -34.39 49.45
C ALA A 571 12.25 -33.53 50.10
N ALA A 572 12.94 -32.70 49.32
CA ALA A 572 13.93 -31.74 49.80
C ALA A 572 13.32 -30.42 50.31
N GLY A 573 12.00 -30.27 50.28
CA GLY A 573 11.28 -29.08 50.73
C GLY A 573 11.04 -28.02 49.64
N HIS A 574 11.17 -28.40 48.36
CA HIS A 574 10.96 -27.53 47.20
C HIS A 574 9.71 -27.93 46.40
N GLY A 575 8.64 -28.37 47.09
CA GLY A 575 7.40 -28.87 46.46
C GLY A 575 6.76 -27.90 45.45
N ASP A 576 6.71 -26.60 45.77
CA ASP A 576 6.17 -25.59 44.85
C ASP A 576 6.95 -25.50 43.53
N LEU A 577 8.28 -25.70 43.57
CA LEU A 577 9.13 -25.72 42.37
C LEU A 577 8.98 -27.03 41.60
N ALA A 578 8.82 -28.15 42.31
CA ALA A 578 8.54 -29.45 41.69
C ALA A 578 7.19 -29.42 40.94
N ASP A 579 6.12 -28.92 41.57
CA ASP A 579 4.81 -28.76 40.94
C ASP A 579 4.88 -27.83 39.71
N GLN A 580 5.65 -26.74 39.81
CA GLN A 580 5.87 -25.84 38.68
C GLN A 580 6.56 -26.56 37.51
N ALA A 581 7.68 -27.24 37.73
CA ALA A 581 8.35 -27.98 36.64
C ALA A 581 7.49 -29.11 36.09
N GLN A 582 6.76 -29.83 36.95
CA GLN A 582 5.89 -30.92 36.53
C GLN A 582 4.83 -30.44 35.54
N ARG A 583 4.09 -29.39 35.87
CA ARG A 583 3.06 -28.81 34.98
C ARG A 583 3.64 -28.46 33.61
N LEU A 584 4.81 -27.81 33.59
CA LEU A 584 5.45 -27.33 32.36
C LEU A 584 5.98 -28.45 31.48
N ILE A 585 6.61 -29.45 32.08
CA ILE A 585 7.09 -30.63 31.38
C ILE A 585 5.90 -31.40 30.77
N TYR A 586 4.82 -31.57 31.53
CA TYR A 586 3.62 -32.25 31.05
C TYR A 586 2.93 -31.51 29.92
N LEU A 587 2.83 -30.17 29.99
CA LEU A 587 2.25 -29.34 28.92
C LEU A 587 3.02 -29.44 27.60
N VAL A 588 4.36 -29.51 27.62
CA VAL A 588 5.14 -29.70 26.38
C VAL A 588 4.96 -31.10 25.80
N LEU A 589 4.88 -32.11 26.67
CA LEU A 589 4.71 -33.50 26.27
C LEU A 589 3.27 -33.81 25.84
N ASN A 590 2.29 -32.99 26.26
CA ASN A 590 0.88 -33.17 25.96
C ASN A 590 0.13 -31.83 25.84
N PRO A 591 0.37 -31.05 24.77
CA PRO A 591 -0.10 -29.66 24.64
C PRO A 591 -1.62 -29.47 24.54
N TRP A 592 -2.37 -30.55 24.30
CA TRP A 592 -3.83 -30.51 24.15
C TRP A 592 -4.59 -30.56 25.49
N ASP A 593 -4.01 -31.17 26.53
CA ASP A 593 -4.65 -31.29 27.86
C ASP A 593 -4.52 -29.99 28.69
N GLY A 594 -3.68 -29.04 28.25
CA GLY A 594 -3.41 -27.80 28.98
C GLY A 594 -4.59 -26.82 29.10
N GLY A 595 -5.63 -27.00 28.28
CA GLY A 595 -6.82 -26.15 28.27
C GLY A 595 -7.89 -26.55 29.29
N GLU A 596 -7.94 -27.82 29.71
CA GLU A 596 -8.98 -28.29 30.64
C GLU A 596 -8.66 -27.98 32.12
N ASP A 597 -7.37 -27.96 32.50
CA ASP A 597 -6.94 -27.74 33.89
C ASP A 597 -6.75 -26.25 34.27
N MET A 598 -6.89 -25.30 33.34
CA MET A 598 -6.76 -23.85 33.58
C MET A 598 -8.11 -23.11 33.63
N ALA A 599 -9.22 -23.82 33.45
CA ALA A 599 -10.58 -23.29 33.54
C ALA A 599 -11.21 -23.41 34.95
N ASP A 600 -10.49 -23.99 35.91
CA ASP A 600 -10.79 -24.05 37.35
C ASP A 600 -9.74 -23.25 38.15
#